data_AF-A0A0F9GRK0-F1
#
_entry.id   AF-A0A0F9GRK0-F1
#
_cell.length_a   1.000
_cell.length_b   1.000
_cell.length_c   1.000
_cell.angle_alpha   90.00
_cell.angle_beta   90.00
_cell.angle_gamma   90.00
#
_symmetry.space_group_name_H-M   'P 1'
#
loop_
_entity.id
_entity.type
_entity.pdbx_description
1 polymer ?
#
loop_
_entity_poly.entity_id
_entity_poly.type
_entity_poly.pdbx_seq_one_letter_code
_entity_poly.pdbx_strand_id
1 'polypeptide(L)'
;MASEVDVGAQLTFVELAKRTNNKETLEIATVLAKLTPVIGDATWVEANQLTSHVHNREERLAGTGTWRDVNEGVAPTAGQTQQITEPIGYLEDRSEIDERLVEIANEPQAFRYNEDLLHLRGLAQTIETAFWYGSRATAPKTINGFTTRYNGLSLTPDNVQTAGSSATNTSVWI
;
A
#
# COMPACT_ATOMS: atom_id res chain seq x y z
N MET A 1 -16.21 -15.43 -26.77
CA MET A 1 -17.12 -14.96 -25.70
C MET A 1 -16.95 -13.47 -25.64
N ALA A 2 -17.88 -12.71 -26.24
CA ALA A 2 -17.93 -11.27 -26.03
C ALA A 2 -18.24 -11.07 -24.55
N SER A 3 -17.30 -10.48 -23.81
CA SER A 3 -17.52 -10.06 -22.44
C SER A 3 -18.69 -9.09 -22.45
N GLU A 4 -19.74 -9.42 -21.73
CA GLU A 4 -20.83 -8.49 -21.43
C GLU A 4 -20.19 -7.25 -20.81
N VAL A 5 -20.26 -6.14 -21.53
CA VAL A 5 -19.72 -4.87 -21.07
C VAL A 5 -20.64 -4.40 -19.96
N ASP A 6 -20.14 -4.42 -18.72
CA ASP A 6 -20.87 -3.90 -17.57
C ASP A 6 -21.03 -2.39 -17.71
N VAL A 7 -22.19 -1.99 -18.24
CA VAL A 7 -22.54 -0.59 -18.53
C VAL A 7 -22.57 0.26 -17.25
N GLY A 8 -22.71 -0.36 -16.07
CA GLY A 8 -22.68 0.33 -14.78
C GLY A 8 -21.28 0.75 -14.32
N ALA A 9 -20.23 0.06 -14.80
CA ALA A 9 -18.85 0.31 -14.42
C ALA A 9 -18.10 1.25 -15.38
N GLN A 10 -18.73 1.62 -16.51
CA GLN A 10 -18.12 2.45 -17.54
C GLN A 10 -18.60 3.90 -17.49
N LEU A 11 -17.76 4.81 -18.00
CA LEU A 11 -18.15 6.19 -18.18
C LEU A 11 -19.22 6.30 -19.28
N THR A 12 -20.42 6.75 -18.92
CA THR A 12 -21.56 6.83 -19.83
C THR A 12 -21.93 8.26 -20.19
N PHE A 13 -22.79 8.41 -21.22
CA PHE A 13 -23.39 9.69 -21.61
C PHE A 13 -24.06 10.44 -20.46
N VAL A 14 -24.64 9.73 -19.50
CA VAL A 14 -25.28 10.33 -18.32
C VAL A 14 -24.24 11.08 -17.48
N GLU A 15 -23.04 10.53 -17.35
CA GLU A 15 -21.98 11.12 -16.55
C GLU A 15 -21.34 12.31 -17.27
N LEU A 16 -21.17 12.21 -18.60
CA LEU A 16 -20.78 13.35 -19.43
C LEU A 16 -21.78 14.51 -19.29
N ALA A 17 -23.08 14.23 -19.39
CA ALA A 17 -24.12 15.26 -19.27
C ALA A 17 -24.10 15.99 -17.92
N LYS A 18 -23.79 15.28 -16.82
CA LYS A 18 -23.64 15.90 -15.49
C LYS A 18 -22.39 16.77 -15.36
N ARG A 19 -21.33 16.42 -16.09
CA ARG A 19 -20.04 17.14 -16.09
C ARG A 19 -20.03 18.31 -17.07
N THR A 20 -21.05 18.47 -17.90
CA THR A 20 -21.16 19.58 -18.85
C THR A 20 -22.28 20.53 -18.49
N ASN A 21 -22.03 21.84 -18.51
CA ASN A 21 -23.06 22.86 -18.40
C ASN A 21 -22.79 23.99 -19.38
N ASN A 22 -23.82 24.44 -20.10
CA ASN A 22 -23.73 25.53 -21.07
C ASN A 22 -22.54 25.42 -22.06
N LYS A 23 -22.29 24.20 -22.55
CA LYS A 23 -21.17 23.82 -23.44
C LYS A 23 -19.76 23.85 -22.81
N GLU A 24 -19.64 24.16 -21.53
CA GLU A 24 -18.36 24.09 -20.81
C GLU A 24 -18.29 22.84 -19.94
N THR A 25 -17.08 22.32 -19.75
CA THR A 25 -16.82 21.26 -18.77
C THR A 25 -16.78 21.88 -17.38
N LEU A 26 -17.58 21.36 -16.46
CA LEU A 26 -17.59 21.80 -15.07
C LEU A 26 -16.37 21.28 -14.32
N GLU A 27 -15.83 22.11 -13.43
CA GLU A 27 -14.84 21.67 -12.46
C GLU A 27 -15.49 20.72 -11.44
N ILE A 28 -14.88 19.55 -11.23
CA ILE A 28 -15.38 18.55 -10.30
C ILE A 28 -14.79 18.82 -8.91
N ALA A 29 -15.65 19.17 -7.96
CA ALA A 29 -15.26 19.30 -6.56
C ALA A 29 -14.90 17.94 -5.93
N THR A 30 -13.73 17.85 -5.31
CA THR A 30 -13.05 16.58 -5.04
C THR A 30 -13.26 16.13 -3.61
N VAL A 31 -14.53 15.87 -3.26
CA VAL A 31 -14.96 15.66 -1.86
C VAL A 31 -14.55 14.29 -1.27
N LEU A 32 -14.35 13.29 -2.13
CA LEU A 32 -13.93 11.94 -1.75
C LEU A 32 -12.40 11.80 -1.69
N ALA A 33 -11.66 12.81 -2.15
CA ALA A 33 -10.21 12.78 -2.15
C ALA A 33 -9.69 12.93 -0.72
N LYS A 34 -8.98 11.91 -0.24
CA LYS A 34 -8.18 11.97 0.99
C LYS A 34 -6.77 12.41 0.66
N LEU A 35 -6.17 13.20 1.54
CA LEU A 35 -4.74 13.49 1.49
C LEU A 35 -3.98 12.25 1.94
N THR A 36 -3.07 11.77 1.09
CA THR A 36 -2.29 10.55 1.32
C THR A 36 -0.80 10.91 1.52
N PRO A 37 -0.40 11.46 2.68
CA PRO A 37 0.96 11.97 2.89
C PRO A 37 2.02 10.87 2.86
N VAL A 38 1.64 9.63 3.22
CA VAL A 38 2.53 8.47 3.29
C VAL A 38 3.30 8.26 1.99
N ILE A 39 2.66 8.42 0.83
CA ILE A 39 3.27 8.16 -0.47
C ILE A 39 4.37 9.19 -0.78
N GLY A 40 4.18 10.44 -0.35
CA GLY A 40 5.13 11.52 -0.58
C GLY A 40 6.31 11.52 0.38
N ASP A 41 6.13 10.97 1.59
CA ASP A 41 7.17 10.87 2.62
C ASP A 41 7.95 9.54 2.55
N ALA A 42 7.38 8.51 1.93
CA ALA A 42 8.02 7.21 1.79
C ALA A 42 9.27 7.26 0.89
N THR A 43 10.33 6.59 1.32
CA THR A 43 11.51 6.34 0.49
C THR A 43 11.27 5.14 -0.43
N TRP A 44 11.50 5.32 -1.72
CA TRP A 44 11.36 4.27 -2.72
C TRP A 44 12.72 3.65 -3.02
N VAL A 45 12.80 2.31 -2.94
CA VAL A 45 14.02 1.54 -3.21
C VAL A 45 13.67 0.36 -4.11
N GLU A 46 14.55 0.05 -5.06
CA GLU A 46 14.37 -1.08 -5.96
C GLU A 46 14.54 -2.42 -5.21
N ALA A 47 13.67 -3.38 -5.52
CA ALA A 47 13.75 -4.72 -4.95
C ALA A 47 14.98 -5.48 -5.47
N ASN A 48 15.60 -6.29 -4.61
CA ASN A 48 16.82 -7.04 -4.96
C ASN A 48 16.56 -8.45 -5.53
N GLN A 49 15.30 -8.88 -5.58
CA GLN A 49 14.88 -10.09 -6.31
C GLN A 49 13.71 -9.78 -7.25
N LEU A 50 13.43 -10.71 -8.15
CA LEU A 50 12.40 -10.54 -9.19
C LEU A 50 10.98 -10.32 -8.64
N THR A 51 10.63 -10.97 -7.53
CA THR A 51 9.27 -10.94 -6.95
C THR A 51 9.26 -10.57 -5.48
N SER A 52 10.41 -10.25 -4.90
CA SER A 52 10.53 -9.90 -3.49
C SER A 52 11.80 -9.10 -3.20
N HIS A 53 11.85 -8.48 -2.02
CA HIS A 53 13.05 -7.88 -1.47
C HIS A 53 13.48 -8.70 -0.24
N VAL A 54 14.73 -9.11 -0.22
CA VAL A 54 15.28 -9.94 0.85
C VAL A 54 16.28 -9.14 1.68
N HIS A 55 16.12 -9.18 3.00
CA HIS A 55 17.08 -8.62 3.93
C HIS A 55 17.41 -9.64 5.03
N ASN A 56 18.60 -9.51 5.60
CA ASN A 56 19.02 -10.33 6.72
C ASN A 56 18.94 -9.50 8.00
N ARG A 57 18.45 -10.11 9.08
CA ARG A 57 18.46 -9.55 10.42
C ARG A 57 19.28 -10.46 11.31
N GLU A 58 20.05 -9.89 12.21
CA GLU A 58 20.69 -10.66 13.27
C GLU A 58 19.63 -11.21 14.23
N GLU A 59 19.68 -12.52 14.50
CA GLU A 59 18.77 -13.18 15.43
C GLU A 59 19.42 -13.32 16.81
N ARG A 60 20.73 -13.60 16.85
CA ARG A 60 21.47 -13.75 18.10
C ARG A 60 22.94 -13.36 17.91
N LEU A 61 23.45 -12.58 18.86
CA LEU A 61 24.86 -12.26 18.96
C LEU A 61 25.69 -13.48 19.36
N ALA A 62 26.97 -13.50 18.95
CA ALA A 62 27.89 -14.58 19.21
C ALA A 62 28.32 -14.69 20.69
N GLY A 63 27.42 -15.16 21.56
CA GLY A 63 27.68 -15.40 22.98
C GLY A 63 28.06 -14.16 23.78
N THR A 64 28.11 -14.31 25.11
CA THR A 64 28.71 -13.33 26.01
C THR A 64 30.10 -13.82 26.42
N GLY A 65 31.04 -12.89 26.65
CA GLY A 65 32.40 -13.25 27.07
C GLY A 65 32.39 -14.09 28.35
N THR A 66 33.26 -15.10 28.41
CA THR A 66 33.39 -15.97 29.59
C THR A 66 34.65 -15.63 30.37
N TRP A 67 34.51 -15.47 31.68
CA TRP A 67 35.67 -15.39 32.59
C TRP A 67 36.23 -16.81 32.77
N ARG A 68 37.55 -16.95 32.68
CA ARG A 68 38.23 -18.25 32.65
C ARG A 68 39.47 -18.23 33.54
N ASP A 69 39.66 -19.29 34.31
CA ASP A 69 40.88 -19.51 35.09
C ASP A 69 42.06 -20.05 34.25
N VAL A 70 43.22 -20.16 34.88
CA VAL A 70 44.43 -20.71 34.24
C VAL A 70 44.24 -22.21 34.01
N ASN A 71 44.47 -22.65 32.77
CA ASN A 71 44.34 -24.03 32.25
C ASN A 71 42.93 -24.53 31.90
N GLU A 72 41.89 -23.70 31.91
CA GLU A 72 40.56 -24.10 31.40
C GLU A 72 40.38 -23.83 29.89
N GLY A 73 39.42 -24.47 29.24
CA GLY A 73 39.04 -24.18 27.85
C GLY A 73 38.00 -23.06 27.76
N VAL A 74 37.85 -22.45 26.58
CA VAL A 74 36.73 -21.54 26.27
C VAL A 74 35.90 -22.17 25.16
N ALA A 75 34.58 -22.25 25.35
CA ALA A 75 33.68 -22.76 24.33
C ALA A 75 33.57 -21.76 23.16
N PRO A 76 33.68 -22.21 21.90
CA PRO A 76 33.45 -21.33 20.75
C PRO A 76 31.97 -20.95 20.67
N THR A 77 31.69 -19.68 20.40
CA THR A 77 30.35 -19.16 20.16
C THR A 77 30.21 -18.67 18.73
N ALA A 78 28.99 -18.66 18.20
CA ALA A 78 28.68 -18.15 16.88
C ALA A 78 27.37 -17.34 16.91
N GLY A 79 27.33 -16.29 16.11
CA GLY A 79 26.12 -15.53 15.88
C GLY A 79 25.15 -16.29 14.97
N GLN A 80 23.88 -15.91 15.02
CA GLN A 80 22.86 -16.42 14.11
C GLN A 80 22.18 -15.25 13.40
N THR A 81 21.91 -15.45 12.11
CA THR A 81 21.20 -14.50 11.26
C THR A 81 19.96 -15.15 10.69
N GLN A 82 18.87 -14.40 10.63
CA GLN A 82 17.61 -14.80 10.02
C GLN A 82 17.40 -13.99 8.74
N GLN A 83 17.11 -14.69 7.65
CA GLN A 83 16.70 -14.06 6.40
C GLN A 83 15.19 -13.79 6.42
N ILE A 84 14.80 -12.58 6.01
CA ILE A 84 13.42 -12.15 5.90
C ILE A 84 13.16 -11.75 4.44
N THR A 85 12.06 -12.23 3.89
CA THR A 85 11.68 -12.03 2.50
C THR A 85 10.37 -11.28 2.42
N GLU A 86 10.40 -10.11 1.78
CA GLU A 86 9.26 -9.22 1.60
C GLU A 86 8.77 -9.24 0.15
N PRO A 87 7.60 -9.81 -0.15
CA PRO A 87 7.06 -9.89 -1.50
C PRO A 87 6.62 -8.50 -2.01
N ILE A 88 6.78 -8.27 -3.31
CA ILE A 88 6.23 -7.09 -3.99
C ILE A 88 4.89 -7.43 -4.67
N GLY A 89 4.10 -6.41 -4.98
CA GLY A 89 2.82 -6.54 -5.66
C GLY A 89 2.60 -5.44 -6.68
N TYR A 90 1.75 -5.72 -7.67
CA TYR A 90 1.33 -4.74 -8.68
C TYR A 90 -0.02 -4.15 -8.30
N LEU A 91 -0.13 -2.83 -8.36
CA LEU A 91 -1.38 -2.12 -8.28
C LEU A 91 -1.57 -1.32 -9.56
N GLU A 92 -2.61 -1.65 -10.31
CA GLU A 92 -2.88 -1.08 -11.63
C GLU A 92 -4.37 -0.82 -11.76
N ASP A 93 -4.70 0.25 -12.48
CA ASP A 93 -6.06 0.61 -12.84
C ASP A 93 -6.06 1.16 -14.28
N ARG A 94 -7.17 1.00 -14.99
CA ARG A 94 -7.33 1.43 -16.38
C ARG A 94 -8.51 2.36 -16.51
N SER A 95 -8.24 3.59 -16.93
CA SER A 95 -9.28 4.53 -17.33
C SER A 95 -9.63 4.33 -18.81
N GLU A 96 -10.59 3.47 -19.10
CA GLU A 96 -11.09 3.23 -20.46
C GLU A 96 -12.31 4.13 -20.73
N ILE A 97 -12.30 4.85 -21.85
CA ILE A 97 -13.40 5.75 -22.27
C ILE A 97 -13.67 5.53 -23.76
N ASP A 98 -14.94 5.56 -24.16
CA ASP A 98 -15.34 5.52 -25.58
C ASP A 98 -14.88 6.78 -26.31
N GLU A 99 -14.19 6.62 -27.44
CA GLU A 99 -13.74 7.72 -28.31
C GLU A 99 -14.90 8.65 -28.70
N ARG A 100 -16.09 8.12 -28.99
CA ARG A 100 -17.25 8.93 -29.38
C ARG A 100 -17.74 9.81 -28.23
N LEU A 101 -17.58 9.38 -26.97
CA LEU A 101 -17.90 10.21 -25.82
C LEU A 101 -16.94 11.40 -25.72
N VAL A 102 -15.66 11.17 -26.00
CA VAL A 102 -14.64 12.21 -25.99
C VAL A 102 -14.87 13.21 -27.12
N GLU A 103 -15.24 12.75 -28.32
CA GLU A 103 -15.58 13.62 -29.46
C GLU A 103 -16.80 14.52 -29.22
N ILE A 104 -17.76 14.06 -28.41
CA ILE A 104 -18.98 14.81 -28.07
C ILE A 104 -18.72 15.85 -26.99
N ALA A 105 -17.69 15.66 -26.14
CA ALA A 105 -17.29 16.65 -25.16
C ALA A 105 -16.70 17.88 -25.86
N ASN A 106 -17.15 19.09 -25.49
CA ASN A 106 -16.61 20.32 -26.07
C ASN A 106 -15.12 20.54 -25.71
N GLU A 107 -14.68 20.03 -24.56
CA GLU A 107 -13.30 20.04 -24.12
C GLU A 107 -12.80 18.62 -23.85
N PRO A 108 -12.35 17.88 -24.89
CA PRO A 108 -11.99 16.47 -24.77
C PRO A 108 -10.83 16.24 -23.80
N GLN A 109 -9.86 17.16 -23.76
CA GLN A 109 -8.70 17.07 -22.86
C GLN A 109 -9.09 17.23 -21.39
N ALA A 110 -9.95 18.21 -21.07
CA ALA A 110 -10.41 18.44 -19.71
C ALA A 110 -11.28 17.28 -19.21
N PHE A 111 -12.17 16.77 -20.07
CA PHE A 111 -12.99 15.59 -19.75
C PHE A 111 -12.14 14.36 -19.44
N ARG A 112 -11.11 14.10 -20.25
CA ARG A 112 -10.18 12.99 -20.04
C ARG A 112 -9.36 13.16 -18.77
N TYR A 113 -8.79 14.35 -18.57
CA TYR A 113 -8.01 14.68 -17.37
C TYR A 113 -8.83 14.47 -16.10
N ASN A 114 -10.07 14.94 -16.08
CA ASN A 114 -10.94 14.80 -14.92
C ASN A 114 -11.19 13.34 -14.54
N GLU A 115 -11.37 12.45 -15.52
CA GLU A 115 -11.54 11.02 -15.27
C GLU A 115 -10.23 10.39 -14.76
N ASP A 116 -9.12 10.63 -15.45
CA ASP A 116 -7.80 10.09 -15.05
C ASP A 116 -7.42 10.52 -13.62
N LEU A 117 -7.79 11.74 -13.21
CA LEU A 117 -7.56 12.25 -11.87
C LEU A 117 -8.36 11.46 -10.81
N LEU A 118 -9.58 11.04 -11.11
CA LEU A 118 -10.38 10.21 -10.19
C LEU A 118 -9.74 8.83 -9.97
N HIS A 119 -9.27 8.20 -11.04
CA HIS A 119 -8.53 6.93 -10.97
C HIS A 119 -7.23 7.08 -10.14
N LEU A 120 -6.45 8.13 -10.41
CA LEU A 120 -5.21 8.40 -9.67
C LEU A 120 -5.46 8.55 -8.16
N ARG A 121 -6.56 9.23 -7.77
CA ARG A 121 -6.94 9.38 -6.36
C ARG A 121 -7.37 8.05 -5.73
N GLY A 122 -8.14 7.23 -6.46
CA GLY A 122 -8.53 5.90 -6.02
C GLY A 122 -7.31 5.00 -5.79
N LEU A 123 -6.35 5.04 -6.71
CA LEU A 123 -5.07 4.34 -6.58
C LEU A 123 -4.28 4.80 -5.36
N ALA A 124 -4.13 6.11 -5.15
CA ALA A 124 -3.42 6.65 -4.01
C ALA A 124 -4.03 6.19 -2.66
N GLN A 125 -5.35 6.24 -2.53
CA GLN A 125 -6.05 5.76 -1.33
C GLN A 125 -5.90 4.25 -1.12
N THR A 126 -5.87 3.48 -2.21
CA THR A 126 -5.68 2.03 -2.16
C THR A 126 -4.28 1.67 -1.67
N ILE A 127 -3.24 2.35 -2.16
CA ILE A 127 -1.86 2.17 -1.69
C ILE A 127 -1.74 2.51 -0.21
N GLU A 128 -2.29 3.65 0.22
CA GLU A 128 -2.22 4.06 1.63
C GLU A 128 -2.94 3.07 2.56
N THR A 129 -4.11 2.57 2.16
CA THR A 129 -4.84 1.56 2.93
C THR A 129 -4.03 0.26 3.02
N ALA A 130 -3.41 -0.17 1.92
CA ALA A 130 -2.56 -1.36 1.90
C ALA A 130 -1.28 -1.18 2.74
N PHE A 131 -0.71 0.02 2.77
CA PHE A 131 0.45 0.34 3.60
C PHE A 131 0.15 0.17 5.10
N TRP A 132 -1.01 0.61 5.57
CA TRP A 132 -1.39 0.49 6.98
C TRP A 132 -1.94 -0.89 7.35
N TYR A 133 -2.85 -1.43 6.53
CA TYR A 133 -3.69 -2.58 6.89
C TYR A 133 -3.58 -3.76 5.93
N GLY A 134 -2.71 -3.69 4.91
CA GLY A 134 -2.50 -4.78 3.96
C GLY A 134 -2.10 -6.07 4.67
N SER A 135 -2.67 -7.19 4.22
CA SER A 135 -2.37 -8.51 4.77
C SER A 135 -2.42 -9.55 3.67
N ARG A 136 -1.31 -10.26 3.50
CA ARG A 136 -1.23 -11.37 2.53
C ARG A 136 -1.97 -12.61 2.98
N ALA A 137 -2.30 -12.72 4.27
CA ALA A 137 -3.10 -13.84 4.76
C ALA A 137 -4.54 -13.78 4.21
N THR A 138 -5.09 -12.57 4.04
CA THR A 138 -6.44 -12.37 3.52
C THR A 138 -6.44 -12.02 2.02
N ALA A 139 -5.47 -11.22 1.56
CA ALA A 139 -5.34 -10.80 0.18
C ALA A 139 -3.90 -11.04 -0.32
N PRO A 140 -3.57 -12.24 -0.85
CA PRO A 140 -2.20 -12.66 -1.17
C PRO A 140 -1.44 -11.77 -2.18
N LYS A 141 -2.18 -10.99 -2.99
CA LYS A 141 -1.66 -10.05 -3.98
C LYS A 141 -1.25 -8.69 -3.40
N THR A 142 -1.68 -8.39 -2.17
CA THR A 142 -1.36 -7.14 -1.49
C THR A 142 -0.01 -7.23 -0.77
N ILE A 143 0.49 -6.08 -0.31
CA ILE A 143 1.66 -6.02 0.59
C ILE A 143 1.23 -6.29 2.04
N ASN A 144 2.18 -6.70 2.88
CA ASN A 144 1.97 -6.72 4.33
C ASN A 144 2.20 -5.31 4.89
N GLY A 145 1.13 -4.67 5.34
CA GLY A 145 1.15 -3.37 5.98
C GLY A 145 1.60 -3.42 7.44
N PHE A 146 1.74 -2.25 8.06
CA PHE A 146 2.28 -2.12 9.42
C PHE A 146 1.44 -2.83 10.49
N THR A 147 0.11 -2.81 10.36
CA THR A 147 -0.77 -3.49 11.32
C THR A 147 -0.52 -5.00 11.34
N THR A 148 -0.29 -5.62 10.18
CA THR A 148 0.00 -7.06 10.08
C THR A 148 1.35 -7.40 10.72
N ARG A 149 2.32 -6.48 10.66
CA ARG A 149 3.67 -6.65 11.22
C ARG A 149 3.70 -6.48 12.74
N TYR A 150 2.90 -5.55 13.26
CA TYR A 150 2.82 -5.19 14.68
C TYR A 150 1.52 -5.66 15.32
N ASN A 151 1.06 -6.87 15.00
CA ASN A 151 -0.25 -7.41 15.39
C ASN A 151 -0.28 -8.03 16.81
N GLY A 152 0.75 -7.85 17.64
CA GLY A 152 0.73 -8.47 18.96
C GLY A 152 1.86 -8.07 19.90
N LEU A 153 1.49 -7.97 21.18
CA LEU A 153 2.42 -7.68 22.28
C LEU A 153 3.46 -8.79 22.48
N SER A 154 3.19 -10.02 22.04
CA SER A 154 4.11 -11.14 22.21
C SER A 154 5.32 -11.08 21.26
N LEU A 155 5.12 -10.54 20.04
CA LEU A 155 6.16 -10.48 19.02
C LEU A 155 7.01 -9.21 19.12
N THR A 156 6.42 -8.11 19.61
CA THR A 156 7.07 -6.80 19.74
C THR A 156 6.59 -6.04 20.98
N PRO A 157 6.83 -6.56 22.20
CA PRO A 157 6.33 -5.95 23.44
C PRO A 157 6.84 -4.52 23.66
N ASP A 158 8.06 -4.24 23.20
CA ASP A 158 8.65 -2.91 23.36
C ASP A 158 8.10 -1.88 22.36
N ASN A 159 7.72 -2.33 21.15
CA ASN A 159 7.30 -1.45 20.06
C ASN A 159 5.78 -1.24 19.98
N VAL A 160 4.98 -2.05 20.68
CA VAL A 160 3.52 -1.94 20.69
C VAL A 160 3.05 -1.64 22.11
N GLN A 161 2.62 -0.41 22.33
CA GLN A 161 2.07 0.03 23.62
C GLN A 161 0.53 -0.02 23.55
N THR A 162 -0.10 -0.69 24.51
CA THR A 162 -1.57 -0.74 24.61
C THR A 162 -2.04 -0.10 25.92
N ALA A 163 -3.07 0.72 25.83
CA ALA A 163 -3.74 1.34 26.97
C ALA A 163 -5.27 1.15 26.93
N GLY A 164 -5.78 0.32 26.01
CA GLY A 164 -7.21 0.12 25.78
C GLY A 164 -7.57 -1.35 25.55
N SER A 165 -8.78 -1.74 25.96
CA SER A 165 -9.28 -3.12 25.89
C SER A 165 -10.59 -3.29 25.09
N SER A 166 -11.15 -2.19 24.57
CA SER A 166 -12.37 -2.20 23.75
C SER A 166 -12.08 -2.57 22.29
N ALA A 167 -13.12 -3.00 21.56
CA ALA A 167 -13.06 -3.21 20.11
C ALA A 167 -12.96 -1.91 19.29
N THR A 168 -13.28 -0.76 19.89
CA THR A 168 -13.25 0.56 19.24
C THR A 168 -11.99 1.34 19.60
N ASN A 169 -10.82 0.78 19.29
CA ASN A 169 -9.54 1.43 19.50
C ASN A 169 -8.92 1.83 18.16
N THR A 170 -8.18 2.93 18.14
CA THR A 170 -7.34 3.34 17.02
C THR A 170 -5.88 3.32 17.46
N SER A 171 -4.97 3.14 16.51
CA SER A 171 -3.53 3.15 16.76
C SER A 171 -2.89 4.42 16.18
N VAL A 172 -1.84 4.88 16.86
CA VAL A 172 -0.95 5.95 16.40
C VAL A 172 0.41 5.33 16.13
N TRP A 173 1.04 5.75 15.04
CA TRP A 173 2.32 5.23 14.58
C TRP A 173 3.34 6.36 14.56
N ILE A 174 4.56 6.07 15.00
CA ILE A 174 5.69 7.00 15.06
C ILE A 174 6.94 6.35 14.46
#